data_AF-A0A7X3I600-F1
#
_entry.id   AF-A0A7X3I600-F1
#
_cell.length_a   1.000
_cell.length_b   1.000
_cell.length_c   1.000
_cell.angle_alpha   90.00
_cell.angle_beta   90.00
_cell.angle_gamma   90.00
#
_symmetry.space_group_name_H-M   'P 1'
#
loop_
_entity.id
_entity.type
_entity.pdbx_description
1 polymer ?
#
loop_
_entity_poly.entity_id
_entity_poly.type
_entity_poly.pdbx_seq_one_letter_code
_entity_poly.pdbx_strand_id
1 'polypeptide(L)'
;MSDRTANISPEHFSWLVEGRSANQNSTLKLYEIIFNGDKKLNGNVELQEAAHELTGVAFSLWRAVFLSDVTDEYSDELSDIRKFLVSLISDNTVLYVTDKNARNWSFRYYLRNAQQRLKLLSKGRLSLVDESALLTPVETDKDDWVGTQRILDEAIERFGRAMA
;
A
#
# COMPACT_ATOMS: atom_id res chain seq x y z
N MET A 1 -5.71 -28.75 -12.30
CA MET A 1 -4.82 -27.86 -11.52
C MET A 1 -3.80 -27.31 -12.50
N SER A 2 -3.98 -26.07 -12.94
CA SER A 2 -3.00 -25.39 -13.81
C SER A 2 -1.69 -25.26 -13.02
N ASP A 3 -0.58 -25.58 -13.67
CA ASP A 3 0.76 -25.59 -13.10
C ASP A 3 1.14 -24.16 -12.68
N ARG A 4 0.90 -23.83 -11.40
CA ARG A 4 1.16 -22.51 -10.81
C ARG A 4 2.63 -22.11 -10.91
N THR A 5 3.53 -23.06 -11.15
CA THR A 5 4.97 -22.83 -11.31
C THR A 5 5.39 -22.51 -12.74
N ALA A 6 4.53 -22.72 -13.75
CA ALA A 6 4.93 -22.61 -15.14
C ALA A 6 5.23 -21.17 -15.63
N ASN A 7 4.78 -20.13 -14.91
CA ASN A 7 4.80 -18.74 -15.42
C ASN A 7 5.36 -17.68 -14.45
N ILE A 8 6.07 -18.05 -13.37
CA ILE A 8 6.66 -17.06 -12.44
C ILE A 8 8.17 -17.03 -12.63
N SER A 9 8.71 -15.90 -13.09
CA SER A 9 10.14 -15.74 -13.33
C SER A 9 10.92 -15.51 -12.02
N PRO A 10 12.23 -15.84 -11.95
CA PRO A 10 13.08 -15.49 -10.81
C PRO A 10 13.05 -13.99 -10.49
N GLU A 11 12.98 -13.12 -11.50
CA GLU A 11 12.90 -11.66 -11.35
C GLU A 11 11.61 -11.25 -10.64
N HIS A 12 10.50 -11.97 -10.88
CA HIS A 12 9.27 -11.75 -10.14
C HIS A 12 9.46 -12.04 -8.64
N PHE A 13 10.13 -13.16 -8.29
CA PHE A 13 10.39 -13.47 -6.89
C PHE A 13 11.36 -12.48 -6.23
N SER A 14 12.40 -12.02 -6.94
CA SER A 14 13.28 -10.97 -6.45
C SER A 14 12.49 -9.70 -6.12
N TRP A 15 11.63 -9.24 -7.05
CA TRP A 15 10.78 -8.08 -6.82
C TRP A 15 9.87 -8.25 -5.60
N LEU A 16 9.27 -9.44 -5.41
CA LEU A 16 8.45 -9.72 -4.23
C LEU A 16 9.24 -9.64 -2.93
N VAL A 17 10.44 -10.22 -2.90
CA VAL A 17 11.30 -10.21 -1.70
C VAL A 17 11.72 -8.80 -1.36
N GLU A 18 12.17 -8.04 -2.36
CA GLU A 18 12.60 -6.65 -2.20
C GLU A 18 11.44 -5.76 -1.74
N GLY A 19 10.30 -5.81 -2.42
CA GLY A 19 9.14 -4.99 -2.08
C GLY A 19 8.60 -5.30 -0.68
N ARG A 20 8.53 -6.58 -0.29
CA ARG A 20 8.11 -6.97 1.07
C ARG A 20 9.08 -6.46 2.12
N SER A 21 10.39 -6.61 1.88
CA SER A 21 11.42 -6.17 2.81
C SER A 21 11.41 -4.66 2.98
N ALA A 22 11.30 -3.91 1.88
CA ALA A 22 11.18 -2.44 1.91
C ALA A 22 9.99 -2.00 2.77
N ASN A 23 8.81 -2.54 2.51
CA ASN A 23 7.61 -2.18 3.26
C ASN A 23 7.71 -2.56 4.76
N GLN A 24 8.27 -3.72 5.08
CA GLN A 24 8.48 -4.16 6.46
C GLN A 24 9.44 -3.23 7.21
N ASN A 25 10.53 -2.80 6.58
CA ASN A 25 11.48 -1.85 7.16
C ASN A 25 10.81 -0.51 7.46
N SER A 26 10.03 0.03 6.53
CA SER A 26 9.33 1.30 6.72
C SER A 26 8.24 1.19 7.80
N THR A 27 7.53 0.06 7.84
CA THR A 27 6.54 -0.21 8.89
C THR A 27 7.18 -0.30 10.28
N LEU A 28 8.35 -0.95 10.39
CA LEU A 28 9.11 -1.01 11.64
C LEU A 28 9.53 0.40 12.08
N LYS A 29 10.08 1.20 11.17
CA LYS A 29 10.47 2.58 11.46
C LYS A 29 9.28 3.43 11.94
N LEU A 30 8.13 3.32 11.28
CA LEU A 30 6.91 4.01 11.68
C LEU A 30 6.46 3.58 13.09
N TYR A 31 6.49 2.28 13.37
CA TYR A 31 6.18 1.73 14.69
C TYR A 31 7.10 2.32 15.77
N GLU A 32 8.41 2.38 15.53
CA GLU A 32 9.38 2.95 16.48
C GLU A 32 9.11 4.44 16.75
N ILE A 33 8.77 5.23 15.73
CA ILE A 33 8.42 6.65 15.88
C ILE A 33 7.16 6.81 16.76
N ILE A 34 6.12 6.03 16.48
CA ILE A 34 4.85 6.07 17.23
C ILE A 34 5.09 5.64 18.68
N PHE A 35 5.79 4.52 18.89
CA PHE A 35 6.06 3.94 20.20
C PHE A 35 6.83 4.91 21.11
N ASN A 36 7.87 5.56 20.57
CA ASN A 36 8.67 6.52 21.34
C ASN A 36 7.98 7.89 21.53
N GLY A 37 6.95 8.18 20.73
CA GLY A 37 6.28 9.47 20.65
C GLY A 37 4.91 9.56 21.34
N ASP A 38 4.51 8.52 22.08
CA ASP A 38 3.14 8.33 22.58
C ASP A 38 2.56 9.56 23.31
N LYS A 39 3.32 10.21 24.20
CA LYS A 39 2.86 11.42 24.91
C LYS A 39 2.55 12.59 23.98
N LYS A 40 3.35 12.80 22.93
CA LYS A 40 3.17 13.90 21.96
C LYS A 40 2.00 13.61 21.03
N LEU A 41 1.86 12.37 20.60
CA LEU A 41 0.72 11.89 19.82
C LEU A 41 -0.59 12.11 20.57
N ASN A 42 -0.69 11.65 21.82
CA ASN A 42 -1.92 11.76 22.60
C ASN A 42 -2.41 13.20 22.83
N GLY A 43 -1.52 14.20 22.72
CA GLY A 43 -1.84 15.62 22.85
C GLY A 43 -2.04 16.38 21.54
N ASN A 44 -1.86 15.75 20.37
CA ASN A 44 -1.85 16.45 19.08
C ASN A 44 -2.63 15.68 18.01
N VAL A 45 -3.81 16.21 17.65
CA VAL A 45 -4.73 15.57 16.69
C VAL A 45 -4.10 15.44 15.31
N GLU A 46 -3.36 16.45 14.84
CA GLU A 46 -2.72 16.40 13.53
C GLU A 46 -1.65 15.28 13.43
N LEU A 47 -0.91 15.04 14.50
CA LEU A 47 0.05 13.94 14.56
C LEU A 47 -0.64 12.58 14.62
N GLN A 48 -1.79 12.47 15.31
CA GLN A 48 -2.61 11.24 15.31
C GLN A 48 -3.18 10.93 13.93
N GLU A 49 -3.75 11.93 13.26
CA GLU A 49 -4.25 11.80 11.90
C GLU A 49 -3.13 11.37 10.95
N ALA A 50 -1.95 11.98 11.04
CA ALA A 50 -0.80 11.57 10.24
C ALA A 50 -0.36 10.13 10.52
N ALA A 51 -0.31 9.70 11.79
CA ALA A 51 0.01 8.33 12.16
C ALA A 51 -1.01 7.33 11.60
N HIS A 52 -2.31 7.66 11.64
CA HIS A 52 -3.37 6.84 11.07
C HIS A 52 -3.22 6.71 9.56
N GLU A 53 -2.98 7.82 8.85
CA GLU A 53 -2.82 7.79 7.39
C GLU A 53 -1.58 7.02 6.97
N LEU A 54 -0.42 7.26 7.60
CA LEU A 54 0.82 6.53 7.33
C LEU A 54 0.67 5.02 7.57
N THR A 55 -0.04 4.64 8.64
CA THR A 55 -0.34 3.23 8.92
C THR A 55 -1.23 2.62 7.82
N GLY A 56 -2.25 3.37 7.37
CA GLY A 56 -3.11 2.95 6.26
C GLY A 56 -2.36 2.80 4.94
N VAL A 57 -1.41 3.68 4.64
CA VAL A 57 -0.53 3.58 3.46
C VAL A 57 0.35 2.33 3.57
N ALA A 58 1.05 2.15 4.69
CA ALA A 58 1.93 1.02 4.92
C ALA A 58 1.20 -0.33 4.77
N PHE A 59 0.02 -0.46 5.40
CA PHE A 59 -0.83 -1.64 5.28
C PHE A 59 -1.29 -1.90 3.84
N SER A 60 -1.69 -0.84 3.12
CA SER A 60 -2.19 -0.98 1.76
C SER A 60 -1.07 -1.43 0.81
N LEU A 61 0.12 -0.82 0.90
CA LEU A 61 1.28 -1.23 0.11
C LEU A 61 1.73 -2.65 0.46
N TRP A 62 1.71 -3.01 1.74
CA TRP A 62 1.96 -4.39 2.18
C TRP A 62 0.99 -5.34 1.49
N ARG A 63 -0.31 -5.07 1.51
CA ARG A 63 -1.29 -5.97 0.90
C ARG A 63 -1.13 -6.05 -0.62
N ALA A 64 -0.86 -4.92 -1.28
CA ALA A 64 -0.63 -4.85 -2.71
C ALA A 64 0.56 -5.71 -3.15
N VAL A 65 1.71 -5.66 -2.47
CA VAL A 65 2.89 -6.47 -2.86
C VAL A 65 2.62 -7.98 -2.77
N PHE A 66 1.69 -8.44 -1.92
CA PHE A 66 1.27 -9.85 -1.88
C PHE A 66 0.26 -10.26 -2.96
N LEU A 67 -0.22 -9.29 -3.76
CA LEU A 67 -1.23 -9.45 -4.81
C LEU A 67 -0.68 -9.10 -6.21
N SER A 68 0.62 -8.81 -6.33
CA SER A 68 1.30 -8.33 -7.54
C SER A 68 1.43 -9.32 -8.70
N ASP A 69 0.87 -10.53 -8.55
CA ASP A 69 0.70 -11.50 -9.64
C ASP A 69 -0.44 -11.06 -10.58
N VAL A 70 -0.47 -9.78 -10.96
CA VAL A 70 -1.51 -9.21 -11.82
C VAL A 70 -1.23 -9.54 -13.29
N THR A 71 -2.29 -9.80 -14.05
CA THR A 71 -2.22 -9.86 -15.51
C THR A 71 -2.33 -8.43 -16.06
N ASP A 72 -1.65 -8.14 -17.18
CA ASP A 72 -1.72 -6.82 -17.84
C ASP A 72 -3.11 -6.54 -18.49
N GLU A 73 -4.05 -7.48 -18.39
CA GLU A 73 -5.34 -7.44 -19.06
C GLU A 73 -6.42 -6.73 -18.23
N TYR A 74 -6.71 -5.47 -18.59
CA TYR A 74 -7.77 -4.66 -17.97
C TYR A 74 -9.19 -5.27 -18.06
N SER A 75 -9.45 -6.15 -19.04
CA SER A 75 -10.73 -6.87 -19.17
C SER A 75 -11.06 -7.74 -17.96
N ASP A 76 -10.05 -8.11 -17.16
CA ASP A 76 -10.20 -8.93 -15.97
C ASP A 76 -10.66 -8.14 -14.73
N GLU A 77 -10.54 -6.81 -14.70
CA GLU A 77 -10.83 -6.01 -13.49
C GLU A 77 -12.32 -6.01 -13.14
N LEU A 78 -13.21 -5.85 -14.12
CA LEU A 78 -14.66 -5.92 -13.90
C LEU A 78 -15.12 -7.34 -13.51
N SER A 79 -14.44 -8.37 -14.02
CA SER A 79 -14.69 -9.76 -13.64
C SER A 79 -14.29 -10.00 -12.18
N ASP A 80 -13.11 -9.50 -11.79
CA ASP A 80 -12.61 -9.57 -10.43
C ASP A 80 -13.50 -8.82 -9.43
N ILE A 81 -14.00 -7.64 -9.80
CA ILE A 81 -15.00 -6.90 -8.99
C ILE A 81 -16.24 -7.75 -8.74
N ARG A 82 -16.79 -8.42 -9.77
CA ARG A 82 -17.96 -9.28 -9.61
C ARG A 82 -17.69 -10.45 -8.66
N LYS A 83 -16.55 -11.14 -8.82
CA LYS A 83 -16.14 -12.25 -7.92
C LYS A 83 -15.99 -11.77 -6.48
N PHE A 84 -15.37 -10.60 -6.30
CA PHE A 84 -15.18 -9.99 -4.98
C PHE A 84 -16.52 -9.66 -4.33
N LEU A 85 -17.43 -9.00 -5.06
CA LEU A 85 -18.77 -8.65 -4.56
C LEU A 85 -19.60 -9.89 -4.21
N VAL A 86 -19.55 -10.95 -5.02
CA VAL A 86 -20.21 -12.22 -4.71
C VAL A 86 -19.70 -12.76 -3.37
N SER A 87 -18.37 -12.84 -3.20
CA SER A 87 -17.75 -13.33 -1.97
C SER A 87 -18.11 -12.46 -0.75
N LEU A 88 -18.13 -11.13 -0.93
CA LEU A 88 -18.50 -10.19 0.11
C LEU A 88 -19.95 -10.37 0.57
N ILE A 89 -20.87 -10.59 -0.37
CA ILE A 89 -22.29 -10.81 -0.09
C ILE A 89 -22.53 -12.19 0.52
N SER A 90 -21.82 -13.23 0.06
CA SER A 90 -22.06 -14.61 0.49
C SER A 90 -21.40 -14.97 1.82
N ASP A 91 -20.16 -14.52 2.04
CA ASP A 91 -19.29 -15.07 3.08
C ASP A 91 -19.14 -14.14 4.29
N ASN A 92 -19.71 -12.92 4.25
CA ASN A 92 -19.65 -11.86 5.27
C ASN A 92 -18.23 -11.55 5.82
N THR A 93 -17.19 -12.06 5.16
CA THR A 93 -15.79 -11.97 5.56
C THR A 93 -14.92 -11.93 4.31
N VAL A 94 -13.95 -11.02 4.27
CA VAL A 94 -12.95 -10.96 3.20
C VAL A 94 -11.62 -11.48 3.74
N LEU A 95 -11.18 -12.62 3.20
CA LEU A 95 -9.89 -13.23 3.54
C LEU A 95 -8.86 -12.92 2.44
N TYR A 96 -7.58 -13.20 2.70
CA TYR A 96 -6.54 -13.10 1.66
C TYR A 96 -6.85 -13.91 0.40
N VAL A 97 -7.49 -15.06 0.55
CA VAL A 97 -7.90 -15.88 -0.59
C VAL A 97 -8.93 -15.14 -1.45
N THR A 98 -9.83 -14.36 -0.85
CA THR A 98 -10.81 -13.53 -1.55
C THR A 98 -10.11 -12.47 -2.40
N ASP A 99 -9.15 -11.75 -1.83
CA ASP A 99 -8.35 -10.76 -2.57
C ASP A 99 -7.56 -11.42 -3.71
N LYS A 100 -6.90 -12.55 -3.43
CA LYS A 100 -6.09 -13.26 -4.42
C LYS A 100 -6.90 -13.81 -5.60
N ASN A 101 -8.17 -14.13 -5.38
CA ASN A 101 -9.10 -14.56 -6.43
C ASN A 101 -9.60 -13.38 -7.30
N ALA A 102 -9.44 -12.15 -6.81
CA ALA A 102 -9.76 -10.89 -7.49
C ALA A 102 -8.52 -10.00 -7.58
N ARG A 103 -7.34 -10.58 -7.90
CA ARG A 103 -6.02 -9.96 -7.68
C ARG A 103 -5.78 -8.71 -8.55
N ASN A 104 -6.28 -8.68 -9.78
CA ASN A 104 -6.05 -7.54 -10.67
C ASN A 104 -6.73 -6.29 -10.10
N TRP A 105 -7.97 -6.47 -9.64
CA TRP A 105 -8.70 -5.40 -8.97
C TRP A 105 -8.14 -5.07 -7.58
N SER A 106 -7.91 -6.08 -6.73
CA SER A 106 -7.52 -5.85 -5.33
C SER A 106 -6.11 -5.25 -5.21
N PHE A 107 -5.16 -5.64 -6.05
CA PHE A 107 -3.85 -4.99 -6.13
C PHE A 107 -3.99 -3.47 -6.34
N ARG A 108 -4.73 -3.10 -7.39
CA ARG A 108 -4.96 -1.69 -7.76
C ARG A 108 -5.79 -0.95 -6.73
N TYR A 109 -6.76 -1.61 -6.11
CA TYR A 109 -7.53 -1.05 -5.01
C TYR A 109 -6.61 -0.63 -3.86
N TYR A 110 -5.74 -1.52 -3.40
CA TYR A 110 -4.83 -1.21 -2.30
C TYR A 110 -3.79 -0.15 -2.70
N LEU A 111 -3.23 -0.22 -3.90
CA LEU A 111 -2.29 0.78 -4.39
C LEU A 111 -2.94 2.18 -4.47
N ARG A 112 -4.13 2.28 -5.07
CA ARG A 112 -4.90 3.54 -5.12
C ARG A 112 -5.27 4.04 -3.73
N ASN A 113 -5.64 3.15 -2.80
CA ASN A 113 -5.92 3.52 -1.42
C ASN A 113 -4.66 4.11 -0.75
N ALA A 114 -3.48 3.53 -0.96
CA ALA A 114 -2.22 4.10 -0.47
C ALA A 114 -1.98 5.52 -1.03
N GLN A 115 -2.12 5.71 -2.34
CA GLN A 115 -1.94 7.01 -2.99
C GLN A 115 -2.94 8.07 -2.50
N GLN A 116 -4.21 7.70 -2.31
CA GLN A 116 -5.23 8.62 -1.78
C GLN A 116 -4.89 9.08 -0.36
N ARG A 117 -4.40 8.18 0.49
CA ARG A 117 -3.97 8.53 1.86
C ARG A 117 -2.72 9.42 1.86
N LEU A 118 -1.75 9.16 0.99
CA LEU A 118 -0.61 10.07 0.78
C LEU A 118 -1.05 11.45 0.30
N LYS A 119 -2.11 11.53 -0.53
CA LYS A 119 -2.72 12.81 -0.94
C LYS A 119 -3.43 13.54 0.20
N LEU A 120 -4.00 12.83 1.17
CA LEU A 120 -4.50 13.47 2.38
C LEU A 120 -3.35 14.09 3.20
N LEU A 121 -2.22 13.38 3.29
CA LEU A 121 -1.02 13.86 3.96
C LEU A 121 -0.35 15.06 3.28
N SER A 122 -0.47 15.22 1.95
CA SER A 122 0.02 16.40 1.24
C SER A 122 -0.81 17.65 1.54
N LYS A 123 -2.11 17.47 1.77
CA LYS A 123 -3.07 18.54 2.10
C LYS A 123 -3.15 18.86 3.58
N GLY A 124 -2.62 17.98 4.43
CA GLY A 124 -2.57 18.16 5.88
C GLY A 124 -1.62 19.27 6.31
N ARG A 125 -1.82 19.78 7.54
CA ARG A 125 -1.01 20.88 8.12
C ARG A 125 0.48 20.55 8.24
N LEU A 126 0.80 19.26 8.41
CA LEU A 126 2.18 18.79 8.52
C LEU A 126 2.89 18.70 7.15
N SER A 127 2.14 18.79 6.03
CA SER A 127 2.64 18.74 4.66
C SER A 127 3.70 17.63 4.46
N LEU A 128 3.36 16.42 4.89
CA LEU A 128 4.30 15.30 4.92
C LEU A 128 4.62 14.76 3.52
N VAL A 129 3.81 15.10 2.52
CA VAL A 129 3.95 14.61 1.15
C VAL A 129 3.95 15.79 0.18
N ASP A 130 4.84 15.75 -0.80
CA ASP A 130 4.75 16.62 -1.97
C ASP A 130 3.75 16.01 -2.97
N GLU A 131 2.64 16.70 -3.22
CA GLU A 131 1.59 16.20 -4.13
C GLU A 131 2.10 15.98 -5.56
N SER A 132 3.13 16.72 -5.99
CA SER A 132 3.70 16.54 -7.32
C SER A 132 4.37 15.18 -7.49
N ALA A 133 4.89 14.59 -6.40
CA ALA A 133 5.48 13.26 -6.44
C ALA A 133 4.44 12.17 -6.79
N LEU A 134 3.17 12.37 -6.42
CA LEU A 134 2.05 11.46 -6.71
C LEU A 134 1.55 11.54 -8.16
N LEU A 135 1.98 12.55 -8.92
CA LEU A 135 1.55 12.77 -10.31
C LEU A 135 2.57 12.25 -11.34
N THR A 136 3.64 11.61 -10.88
CA THR A 136 4.70 11.08 -11.75
C THR A 136 4.13 9.95 -12.60
N PRO A 137 4.19 10.02 -13.94
CA PRO A 137 3.80 8.91 -14.80
C PRO A 137 4.64 7.67 -14.53
N VAL A 138 4.00 6.51 -14.58
CA VAL A 138 4.61 5.20 -14.32
C VAL A 138 4.25 4.24 -15.43
N GLU A 139 5.18 3.37 -15.80
CA GLU A 139 5.01 2.45 -16.93
C GLU A 139 4.22 1.21 -16.54
N THR A 140 4.42 0.70 -15.32
CA THR A 140 3.75 -0.51 -14.82
C THR A 140 3.16 -0.33 -13.43
N ASP A 141 2.21 -1.19 -13.08
CA ASP A 141 1.63 -1.31 -11.74
C ASP A 141 2.71 -1.59 -10.66
N LYS A 142 3.81 -2.27 -11.04
CA LYS A 142 4.95 -2.52 -10.14
C LYS A 142 5.80 -1.26 -9.93
N ASP A 143 6.03 -0.48 -10.98
CA ASP A 143 6.73 0.80 -10.88
C ASP A 143 5.93 1.80 -10.05
N ASP A 144 4.60 1.79 -10.19
CA ASP A 144 3.69 2.60 -9.38
C ASP A 144 3.76 2.23 -7.90
N TRP A 145 3.81 0.92 -7.59
CA TRP A 145 4.05 0.46 -6.23
C TRP A 145 5.40 0.96 -5.68
N VAL A 146 6.49 0.85 -6.45
CA VAL A 146 7.84 1.30 -6.05
C VAL A 146 7.85 2.82 -5.80
N GLY A 147 7.25 3.60 -6.70
CA GLY A 147 7.11 5.05 -6.55
C GLY A 147 6.33 5.42 -5.30
N THR A 148 5.21 4.75 -5.06
CA THR A 148 4.36 4.98 -3.88
C THR A 148 5.07 4.58 -2.57
N GLN A 149 5.84 3.48 -2.57
CA GLN A 149 6.65 3.06 -1.43
C GLN A 149 7.74 4.08 -1.10
N ARG A 150 8.43 4.64 -2.10
CA ARG A 150 9.41 5.71 -1.87
C ARG A 150 8.77 6.94 -1.21
N ILE A 151 7.57 7.33 -1.65
CA ILE A 151 6.86 8.48 -1.06
C ILE A 151 6.47 8.18 0.39
N LEU A 152 6.05 6.95 0.71
CA LEU A 152 5.81 6.52 2.08
C LEU A 152 7.08 6.67 2.94
N ASP A 153 8.23 6.22 2.46
CA ASP A 153 9.49 6.29 3.18
C ASP A 153 9.85 7.75 3.52
N GLU A 154 9.77 8.64 2.52
CA GLU A 154 10.00 10.08 2.70
C GLU A 154 9.01 10.73 3.69
N ALA A 155 7.73 10.31 3.64
CA ALA A 155 6.69 10.81 4.54
C ALA A 155 6.92 10.36 5.98
N ILE A 156 7.38 9.11 6.20
CA ILE A 156 7.76 8.59 7.52
C ILE A 156 8.96 9.38 8.09
N GLU A 157 9.96 9.70 7.27
CA GLU A 157 11.08 10.54 7.71
C GLU A 157 10.63 11.94 8.15
N ARG A 158 9.75 12.57 7.36
CA ARG A 158 9.18 13.89 7.69
C ARG A 158 8.34 13.83 8.97
N PHE A 159 7.55 12.77 9.13
CA PHE A 159 6.78 12.53 10.33
C PHE A 159 7.67 12.35 11.56
N GLY A 160 8.74 11.57 11.46
CA GLY A 160 9.74 11.43 12.52
C GLY A 160 10.34 12.77 12.95
N ARG A 161 10.62 13.68 11.99
CA ARG A 161 11.08 15.04 12.31
C ARG A 161 10.02 15.90 12.98
N ALA A 162 8.75 15.77 12.60
CA ALA A 162 7.64 16.46 13.27
C ALA A 162 7.39 15.94 14.69
N MET A 163 7.75 14.68 14.94
CA MET A 163 7.64 13.99 16.23
C MET A 163 8.79 14.31 17.20
N ALA A 164 9.99 14.60 16.70
CA ALA A 164 11.11 15.12 17.49
C ALA A 164 10.80 16.46 18.16
#